data_AF-A0A2N2M7V7-F1
#
_entry.id   AF-A0A2N2M7V7-F1
#
_cell.length_a   1.000
_cell.length_b   1.000
_cell.length_c   1.000
_cell.angle_alpha   90.00
_cell.angle_beta   90.00
_cell.angle_gamma   90.00
#
_symmetry.space_group_name_H-M   'P 1'
#
loop_
_entity.id
_entity.type
_entity.pdbx_description
1 polymer ?
#
loop_
_entity_poly.entity_id
_entity_poly.type
_entity_poly.pdbx_seq_one_letter_code
_entity_poly.pdbx_strand_id
1 'polypeptide(L)'
;MNSFSENALILVAVMPNIKDFEIARLLGWYRVPLRMAPKIIDVDYLAFYQTGSFGYEHRWKIEYFAEVMGHELTTRGALLKDEANHPRANEEYFKIQIGPIEKL
;
A
#
# COMPACT_ATOMS: atom_id res chain seq x y z
N MET A 1 22.82 -4.19 0.29
CA MET A 1 22.17 -2.86 0.20
C MET A 1 21.28 -2.91 -1.01
N ASN A 2 19.98 -2.71 -0.86
CA ASN A 2 19.11 -2.62 -2.02
C ASN A 2 19.46 -1.33 -2.74
N SER A 3 19.93 -1.47 -3.98
CA SER A 3 20.13 -0.34 -4.88
C SER A 3 18.88 -0.22 -5.72
N PHE A 4 18.17 0.90 -5.59
CA PHE A 4 17.14 1.25 -6.56
C PHE A 4 17.81 1.54 -7.91
N SER A 5 17.09 1.26 -9.00
CA SER A 5 17.46 1.80 -10.31
C SER A 5 17.37 3.33 -10.27
N GLU A 6 18.24 4.05 -10.97
CA GLU A 6 18.22 5.52 -11.04
C GLU A 6 16.90 6.07 -11.59
N ASN A 7 16.21 5.28 -12.42
CA ASN A 7 14.92 5.64 -13.01
C ASN A 7 13.73 4.96 -12.31
N ALA A 8 13.94 4.37 -11.13
CA ALA A 8 12.86 3.70 -10.41
C ALA A 8 11.74 4.68 -10.06
N LEU A 9 10.51 4.32 -10.41
CA LEU A 9 9.30 5.02 -10.00
C LEU A 9 8.90 4.50 -8.62
N ILE A 10 8.83 5.44 -7.67
CA ILE A 10 8.45 5.14 -6.29
C ILE A 10 7.15 5.88 -5.97
N LEU A 11 6.09 5.12 -5.66
CA LEU A 11 4.84 5.69 -5.19
C LEU A 11 4.87 5.79 -3.66
N VAL A 12 4.68 7.00 -3.14
CA VAL A 12 4.50 7.22 -1.70
C VAL A 12 3.08 6.81 -1.30
N ALA A 13 2.96 5.65 -0.67
CA ALA A 13 1.72 5.06 -0.19
C ALA A 13 1.46 5.52 1.25
N VAL A 14 0.35 6.23 1.48
CA VAL A 14 -0.03 6.69 2.82
C VAL A 14 -0.54 5.53 3.66
N MET A 15 0.05 5.31 4.83
CA MET A 15 -0.36 4.25 5.76
C MET A 15 -1.23 4.85 6.89
N PRO A 16 -2.57 4.86 6.77
CA PRO A 16 -3.42 5.54 7.73
C PRO A 16 -3.50 4.82 9.07
N ASN A 17 -3.40 3.48 9.09
CA ASN A 17 -3.49 2.70 10.32
C ASN A 17 -2.44 1.58 10.37
N ILE A 18 -2.12 1.11 11.57
CA ILE A 18 -1.20 -0.01 11.80
C ILE A 18 -1.70 -1.30 11.13
N LYS A 19 -3.01 -1.55 11.15
CA LYS A 19 -3.63 -2.71 10.49
C LYS A 19 -3.35 -2.77 8.98
N ASP A 20 -3.21 -1.61 8.33
CA ASP A 20 -2.88 -1.55 6.91
C ASP A 20 -1.45 -2.03 6.64
N PHE A 21 -0.53 -1.70 7.55
CA PHE A 21 0.85 -2.20 7.50
C PHE A 21 0.92 -3.70 7.78
N GLU A 22 0.12 -4.21 8.73
CA GLU A 22 0.03 -5.65 8.99
C GLU A 22 -0.50 -6.43 7.78
N ILE A 23 -1.54 -5.92 7.12
CA ILE A 23 -2.05 -6.49 5.86
C ILE A 23 -0.94 -6.51 4.81
N ALA A 24 -0.25 -5.40 4.60
CA ALA A 24 0.83 -5.32 3.61
C ALA A 24 1.94 -6.33 3.93
N ARG A 25 2.36 -6.42 5.20
CA ARG A 25 3.44 -7.32 5.64
C ARG A 25 3.07 -8.79 5.59
N LEU A 26 1.83 -9.15 5.96
CA LEU A 26 1.41 -10.54 6.12
C LEU A 26 0.75 -11.12 4.87
N LEU A 27 0.01 -10.29 4.12
CA LEU A 27 -0.76 -10.71 2.96
C LEU A 27 -0.12 -10.29 1.63
N GLY A 28 0.93 -9.45 1.65
CA GLY A 28 1.71 -9.11 0.46
C GLY A 28 0.99 -8.20 -0.52
N TRP A 29 0.13 -7.31 -0.03
CA TRP A 29 -0.52 -6.31 -0.89
C TRP A 29 -0.87 -5.01 -0.16
N TYR A 30 -0.93 -3.92 -0.92
CA TYR A 30 -1.44 -2.62 -0.48
C TYR A 30 -2.62 -2.19 -1.36
N ARG A 31 -3.52 -1.33 -0.86
CA ARG A 31 -4.72 -0.90 -1.60
C ARG A 31 -4.74 0.61 -1.87
N VAL A 32 -5.15 0.98 -3.07
CA VAL A 32 -5.40 2.36 -3.46
C VAL A 32 -6.84 2.49 -3.96
N PRO A 33 -7.70 3.31 -3.33
CA PRO A 33 -9.04 3.56 -3.87
C PRO A 33 -8.94 4.12 -5.29
N LEU A 34 -9.67 3.54 -6.26
CA LEU A 34 -9.55 3.91 -7.68
C LEU A 34 -9.77 5.40 -7.91
N ARG A 35 -10.78 5.99 -7.23
CA ARG A 35 -11.10 7.42 -7.30
C ARG A 35 -9.98 8.36 -6.83
N MET A 36 -9.00 7.83 -6.08
CA MET A 36 -7.84 8.55 -5.54
C MET A 36 -6.52 8.06 -6.16
N ALA A 37 -6.59 7.14 -7.12
CA ALA A 37 -5.41 6.53 -7.68
C ALA A 37 -4.59 7.57 -8.45
N PRO A 38 -3.24 7.51 -8.36
CA PRO A 38 -2.38 8.32 -9.20
C PRO A 38 -2.58 7.95 -10.68
N LYS A 39 -2.16 8.85 -11.58
CA LYS A 39 -2.18 8.58 -13.03
C LYS A 39 -1.31 7.40 -13.43
N ILE A 40 -0.24 7.14 -12.68
CA ILE A 40 0.70 6.05 -12.89
C ILE A 40 0.61 5.15 -11.66
N ILE A 41 0.09 3.94 -11.86
CA ILE A 41 -0.03 2.90 -10.82
C ILE A 41 1.03 1.80 -10.99
N ASP A 42 1.48 1.59 -12.23
CA ASP A 42 2.58 0.71 -12.57
C ASP A 42 3.89 1.41 -12.23
N VAL A 43 4.41 1.09 -11.04
CA VAL A 43 5.61 1.69 -10.43
C VAL A 43 6.48 0.57 -9.89
N ASP A 44 7.78 0.82 -9.71
CA ASP A 44 8.71 -0.22 -9.26
C ASP A 44 8.61 -0.51 -7.76
N TYR A 45 8.32 0.52 -6.94
CA TYR A 45 8.29 0.39 -5.48
C TYR A 45 7.16 1.20 -4.84
N LEU A 46 6.69 0.71 -3.70
CA LEU A 46 5.92 1.49 -2.73
C LEU A 46 6.83 1.92 -1.59
N ALA A 47 6.79 3.22 -1.26
CA ALA A 47 7.38 3.76 -0.04
C ALA A 47 6.24 4.12 0.92
N PHE A 48 6.25 3.58 2.14
CA PHE A 48 5.13 3.67 3.06
C PHE A 48 5.28 4.87 3.99
N TYR A 49 4.46 5.90 3.82
CA TYR A 49 4.40 7.04 4.73
C TYR A 49 3.53 6.72 5.96
N GLN A 50 4.15 6.55 7.12
CA GLN A 50 3.45 6.35 8.38
C GLN A 50 2.79 7.64 8.87
N THR A 51 1.47 7.58 9.07
CA THR A 51 0.71 8.73 9.62
C THR A 51 0.79 8.80 11.15
N GLY A 52 0.03 9.71 11.76
CA GLY A 52 -0.01 9.92 13.22
C GLY A 52 -0.37 8.67 14.05
N SER A 53 -0.98 7.66 13.43
CA SER A 53 -1.37 6.40 14.06
C SER A 53 -0.18 5.52 14.47
N PHE A 54 1.04 5.80 14.01
CA PHE A 54 2.22 4.94 14.17
C PHE A 54 3.08 5.24 15.42
N GLY A 55 2.51 5.81 16.49
CA GLY A 55 3.27 6.13 17.71
C GLY A 55 4.33 7.23 17.48
N TYR A 56 4.87 7.80 18.56
CA TYR A 56 5.77 8.95 18.45
C TYR A 56 7.05 8.63 17.68
N GLU A 57 7.58 7.42 17.85
CA GLU A 57 8.83 6.99 17.24
C GLU A 57 8.70 6.73 15.74
N HIS A 58 7.53 6.31 15.22
CA HIS A 58 7.38 5.89 13.83
C HIS A 58 6.49 6.81 12.98
N ARG A 59 5.70 7.71 13.58
CA ARG A 59 4.83 8.63 12.85
C ARG A 59 5.60 9.64 12.00
N TRP A 60 4.96 10.06 10.92
CA TRP A 60 5.35 11.18 10.03
C TRP A 60 6.68 11.01 9.31
N LYS A 61 7.02 9.79 8.93
CA LYS A 61 8.17 9.49 8.10
C LYS A 61 7.86 8.33 7.18
N ILE A 62 8.83 8.00 6.34
CA ILE A 62 8.87 6.75 5.59
C ILE A 62 9.98 5.93 6.22
N GLU A 63 9.65 4.74 6.74
CA GLU A 63 10.65 3.82 7.28
C GLU A 63 10.72 2.50 6.54
N TYR A 64 9.71 2.21 5.72
CA TYR A 64 9.58 0.94 5.05
C TYR A 64 9.23 1.14 3.57
N PHE A 65 9.68 0.19 2.77
CA PHE A 65 9.36 0.11 1.35
C PHE A 65 9.15 -1.35 0.93
N ALA A 66 8.58 -1.56 -0.24
CA ALA A 66 8.48 -2.88 -0.86
C ALA A 66 8.47 -2.75 -2.39
N GLU A 67 9.06 -3.73 -3.07
CA GLU A 67 8.96 -3.87 -4.53
C GLU A 67 7.52 -4.18 -4.94
N VAL A 68 7.06 -3.57 -6.03
CA VAL A 68 5.76 -3.87 -6.61
C VAL A 68 5.90 -5.06 -7.55
N MET A 69 5.09 -6.09 -7.30
CA MET A 69 5.07 -7.33 -8.07
C MET A 69 3.95 -7.37 -9.11
N GLY A 70 3.04 -6.40 -9.07
CA GLY A 70 1.90 -6.27 -9.97
C GLY A 70 0.76 -5.48 -9.34
N HIS A 71 -0.32 -5.30 -10.10
CA HIS A 71 -1.54 -4.70 -9.60
C HIS A 71 -2.78 -5.28 -10.30
N GLU A 72 -3.89 -5.37 -9.59
CA GLU A 72 -5.20 -5.75 -10.15
C GLU A 72 -6.31 -4.79 -9.69
N LEU A 73 -7.35 -4.65 -10.51
CA LEU A 73 -8.59 -3.98 -10.10
C LEU A 73 -9.48 -4.97 -9.35
N THR A 74 -10.06 -4.51 -8.26
CA THR A 74 -10.95 -5.29 -7.41
C THR A 74 -11.89 -4.38 -6.65
N THR A 75 -12.74 -4.94 -5.79
CA THR A 75 -13.67 -4.18 -4.95
C THR A 75 -13.26 -4.21 -3.48
N ARG A 76 -13.72 -3.24 -2.70
CA ARG A 76 -13.47 -3.19 -1.25
C ARG A 76 -13.92 -4.48 -0.55
N GLY A 77 -15.10 -5.00 -0.88
CA GLY A 77 -15.66 -6.20 -0.26
C GLY A 77 -14.86 -7.47 -0.59
N ALA A 78 -14.25 -7.53 -1.78
CA ALA A 78 -13.35 -8.63 -2.14
C ALA A 78 -12.00 -8.55 -1.40
N LEU A 79 -11.47 -7.33 -1.20
CA LEU A 79 -10.20 -7.09 -0.49
C LEU A 79 -10.30 -7.30 1.01
N LEU A 80 -11.34 -6.73 1.61
CA LEU A 80 -11.58 -6.71 3.05
C LEU A 80 -12.77 -7.60 3.32
N LYS A 81 -12.54 -8.92 3.43
CA LYS A 81 -13.60 -9.94 3.55
C LYS A 81 -14.58 -9.66 4.71
N ASP A 82 -14.08 -9.13 5.81
CA ASP A 82 -14.89 -8.75 6.99
C ASP A 82 -15.81 -7.54 6.71
N GLU A 83 -15.62 -6.85 5.59
CA GLU A 83 -16.36 -5.66 5.16
C GLU A 83 -17.22 -5.92 3.91
N ALA A 84 -17.57 -7.17 3.61
CA ALA A 84 -18.38 -7.51 2.43
C ALA A 84 -19.74 -6.79 2.38
N ASN A 85 -20.34 -6.47 3.54
CA ASN A 85 -21.62 -5.76 3.65
C ASN A 85 -21.46 -4.25 3.94
N HIS A 86 -20.24 -3.71 3.84
CA HIS A 86 -20.00 -2.28 4.06
C HIS A 86 -20.73 -1.44 2.98
N PRO A 87 -21.27 -0.25 3.30
CA PRO A 87 -21.94 0.61 2.30
C PRO A 87 -21.10 0.92 1.05
N ARG A 88 -19.77 0.80 1.19
CA ARG A 88 -18.76 1.03 0.15
C ARG A 88 -18.13 -0.27 -0.38
N ALA A 89 -18.73 -1.42 -0.15
CA ALA A 89 -18.18 -2.72 -0.53
C ALA A 89 -17.91 -2.85 -2.04
N ASN A 90 -18.73 -2.19 -2.86
CA ASN A 90 -18.61 -2.20 -4.33
C ASN A 90 -17.68 -1.13 -4.89
N GLU A 91 -17.09 -0.28 -4.04
CA GLU A 91 -16.11 0.70 -4.55
C GLU A 91 -14.87 -0.02 -5.08
N GLU A 92 -14.36 0.49 -6.19
CA GLU A 92 -13.20 -0.07 -6.87
C GLU A 92 -11.89 0.38 -6.22
N TYR A 93 -10.95 -0.55 -6.15
CA TYR A 93 -9.63 -0.37 -5.60
C TYR A 93 -8.62 -1.03 -6.53
N PHE A 94 -7.45 -0.41 -6.66
CA PHE A 94 -6.25 -1.15 -7.02
C PHE A 94 -5.78 -1.94 -5.82
N LYS A 95 -5.55 -3.24 -6.02
CA LYS A 95 -4.75 -4.08 -5.14
C LYS A 95 -3.38 -4.17 -5.77
N ILE A 96 -2.39 -3.57 -5.12
CA ILE A 96 -1.00 -3.58 -5.54
C ILE A 96 -0.34 -4.74 -4.81
N GLN A 97 0.06 -5.78 -5.53
CA GLN A 97 0.85 -6.88 -4.98
C GLN A 97 2.27 -6.37 -4.73
N ILE A 98 2.82 -6.71 -3.56
CA ILE A 98 4.15 -6.27 -3.16
C ILE A 98 4.99 -7.45 -2.68
N GLY A 99 6.30 -7.31 -2.82
CA GLY A 99 7.27 -8.20 -2.20
C GLY A 99 7.32 -8.04 -0.68
N PRO A 100 8.31 -8.67 -0.02
CA PRO A 100 8.57 -8.47 1.39
C PRO A 100 8.77 -6.99 1.72
N ILE A 101 8.24 -6.56 2.86
CA ILE A 101 8.50 -5.21 3.37
C ILE A 101 9.92 -5.15 3.93
N GLU A 102 10.66 -4.14 3.49
CA GLU A 102 12.04 -3.89 3.91
C GLU A 102 12.14 -2.54 4.61
N LYS A 103 13.10 -2.45 5.54
CA LYS A 103 13.40 -1.21 6.25
C LYS A 103 14.38 -0.38 5.42
N LEU A 104 14.12 0.92 5.32
CA LEU A 104 15.07 1.90 4.76
C LEU A 104 16.35 2.00 5.61
#